data_AF-A0A2H5VGQ6-F1
#
_entry.id   AF-A0A2H5VGQ6-F1
#
_cell.length_a   1.000
_cell.length_b   1.000
_cell.length_c   1.000
_cell.angle_alpha   90.00
_cell.angle_beta   90.00
_cell.angle_gamma   90.00
#
_symmetry.space_group_name_H-M   'P 1'
#
loop_
_entity.id
_entity.type
_entity.pdbx_description
1 polymer ?
#
loop_
_entity_poly.entity_id
_entity_poly.type
_entity_poly.pdbx_seq_one_letter_code
_entity_poly.pdbx_strand_id
1 'polypeptide(L)' 'MLQEVLERLAQVEKAIQELKEQIARCAEAQSIPRTSLYGIWKGKFPDDLDVDKELADIRKGWRSRLQEHV' A
#
# COMPACT_ATOMS: atom_id res chain seq x y z
N MET A 1 1.33 38.10 -24.74
CA MET A 1 0.32 37.15 -25.27
C MET A 1 0.93 35.78 -25.57
N LEU A 2 1.46 35.47 -26.76
CA LEU A 2 1.93 34.10 -27.07
C LEU A 2 3.12 33.65 -26.20
N GLN A 3 4.11 34.53 -26.04
CA GLN A 3 5.33 34.24 -25.27
C GLN A 3 5.06 34.06 -23.77
N GLU A 4 4.13 34.83 -23.25
CA GLU A 4 3.65 34.78 -21.87
C GLU A 4 2.86 33.50 -21.58
N VAL A 5 2.10 33.00 -22.57
CA VAL A 5 1.43 31.70 -22.49
C VAL A 5 2.44 30.55 -22.50
N LEU A 6 3.50 30.64 -23.31
CA LEU A 6 4.57 29.64 -23.38
C LEU A 6 5.37 29.56 -22.07
N GLU A 7 5.69 30.71 -21.45
CA GLU A 7 6.36 30.73 -20.15
C GLU A 7 5.51 30.11 -19.04
N ARG A 8 4.21 30.39 -19.02
CA ARG A 8 3.28 29.78 -18.06
C ARG A 8 3.16 28.27 -18.27
N LEU A 9 3.14 27.80 -19.52
CA LEU A 9 3.16 26.38 -19.83
C LEU A 9 4.43 25.70 -19.30
N ALA A 10 5.61 26.28 -19.55
CA ALA A 10 6.87 25.75 -19.06
C ALA A 10 6.93 25.67 -17.52
N GLN A 11 6.38 26.67 -16.83
CA GLN A 11 6.28 26.67 -15.36
C GLN A 11 5.35 25.56 -14.85
N VAL A 12 4.21 25.36 -15.50
CA VAL A 12 3.26 24.29 -15.15
C VAL A 12 3.86 22.91 -15.41
N GLU A 13 4.52 22.70 -16.55
CA GLU A 13 5.20 21.44 -16.88
C GLU A 13 6.27 21.08 -15.85
N LYS A 14 7.07 22.08 -15.42
CA LYS A 14 8.06 21.90 -14.36
C LYS A 14 7.41 21.49 -13.03
N ALA A 15 6.34 22.18 -12.62
CA ALA A 15 5.62 21.84 -11.39
C ALA A 15 5.01 20.43 -11.44
N ILE A 16 4.48 20.02 -12.60
CA ILE A 16 3.98 18.65 -12.81
C ILE A 16 5.12 17.63 -12.66
N GLN A 17 6.29 17.91 -13.21
CA GLN A 17 7.43 17.00 -13.12
C GLN A 17 7.93 16.85 -11.67
N GLU A 18 8.02 17.96 -10.93
CA GLU A 18 8.39 17.93 -9.51
C GLU A 18 7.36 17.15 -8.66
N LEU A 19 6.06 17.31 -8.94
CA LEU A 19 5.00 16.55 -8.29
C LEU A 19 5.10 15.05 -8.59
N LYS A 20 5.39 14.66 -9.84
CA LYS A 20 5.60 13.25 -10.22
C LYS A 20 6.75 12.63 -9.43
N GLU A 21 7.87 13.34 -9.28
CA GLU A 21 9.03 12.87 -8.51
C GLU A 21 8.74 12.78 -7.02
N GLN A 22 7.95 13.70 -6.46
CA GLN A 22 7.51 13.61 -5.06
C GLN A 22 6.57 12.43 -4.84
N ILE A 23 5.62 12.19 -5.75
CA ILE A 23 4.71 11.03 -5.68
C ILE A 23 5.50 9.73 -5.77
N ALA A 24 6.47 9.62 -6.69
CA ALA A 24 7.32 8.44 -6.82
C ALA A 24 8.11 8.17 -5.52
N ARG A 25 8.74 9.20 -4.94
CA ARG A 25 9.45 9.08 -3.66
C ARG A 25 8.52 8.68 -2.51
N CYS A 26 7.32 9.25 -2.46
CA CYS A 26 6.31 8.85 -1.47
C CYS A 26 5.85 7.40 -1.67
N ALA A 27 5.69 6.94 -2.91
CA ALA A 27 5.33 5.55 -3.21
C ALA A 27 6.45 4.57 -2.85
N GLU A 28 7.71 4.94 -3.04
CA GLU A 28 8.86 4.15 -2.59
C GLU A 28 8.96 4.11 -1.05
N ALA A 29 8.73 5.25 -0.39
CA ALA A 29 8.70 5.33 1.08
C ALA A 29 7.49 4.61 1.71
N GLN A 30 6.36 4.58 1.01
CA GLN A 30 5.16 3.81 1.37
C GLN A 30 5.19 2.38 0.85
N SER A 31 6.25 1.97 0.13
CA SER A 31 6.45 0.56 -0.19
C SER A 31 6.52 -0.17 1.15
N ILE A 32 5.44 -0.89 1.43
CA ILE A 32 5.19 -1.61 2.67
C ILE A 32 6.51 -2.26 3.10
N PRO A 33 6.98 -2.04 4.34
CA PRO A 33 8.27 -2.57 4.74
C PRO A 33 8.28 -4.07 4.44
N ARG A 34 9.22 -4.49 3.60
CA ARG A 34 9.46 -5.90 3.24
C ARG A 34 9.95 -6.74 4.43
N THR A 35 9.73 -6.27 5.66
CA THR A 35 9.75 -7.12 6.83
C THR A 35 8.66 -8.16 6.64
N SER A 36 9.07 -9.44 6.56
CA SER A 36 8.11 -10.53 6.52
C SER A 36 7.16 -10.37 7.70
N LEU A 37 5.87 -10.61 7.49
CA LEU A 37 4.88 -10.62 8.57
C LEU A 37 5.34 -11.52 9.72
N TYR A 38 6.07 -12.60 9.38
CA TYR A 38 6.74 -13.47 10.33
C TYR A 38 7.73 -12.74 11.26
N GLY A 39 8.56 -11.83 10.75
CA GLY A 39 9.48 -11.03 11.57
C GLY A 39 8.75 -10.07 12.51
N ILE A 40 7.62 -9.51 12.09
CA ILE A 40 6.78 -8.62 12.91
C ILE A 40 6.05 -9.42 14.01
N TRP A 41 5.66 -10.66 13.71
CA TRP A 41 4.88 -11.52 14.59
C TRP A 41 5.72 -12.47 15.45
N LYS A 42 7.03 -12.52 15.24
CA LYS A 42 7.95 -13.38 16.00
C LYS A 42 7.86 -13.07 17.50
N GLY A 43 7.51 -14.07 18.30
CA GLY A 43 7.37 -13.96 19.75
C GLY A 43 6.14 -13.16 20.22
N LYS A 44 5.20 -12.84 19.33
CA LYS A 44 3.91 -12.22 19.69
C LYS A 44 2.80 -13.23 19.96
N PHE A 45 3.02 -14.48 19.56
CA PHE A 45 2.10 -15.57 19.78
C PHE A 45 2.75 -16.63 20.67
N PRO A 46 1.97 -17.33 21.50
CA PRO A 46 2.42 -18.51 22.23
C PRO A 46 3.01 -19.57 21.28
N ASP A 47 4.02 -20.31 21.73
CA ASP A 47 4.69 -21.34 20.91
C ASP A 47 3.76 -22.50 20.53
N ASP A 48 2.66 -22.68 21.26
CA ASP A 48 1.61 -23.66 21.01
C ASP A 48 0.48 -23.14 20.11
N LEU A 49 0.52 -21.86 19.70
CA LEU A 49 -0.47 -21.29 18.80
C LEU A 49 -0.17 -21.67 17.35
N ASP A 50 -1.04 -22.48 16.77
CA ASP A 50 -1.05 -22.78 15.34
C ASP A 50 -1.68 -21.62 14.55
N VAL A 51 -0.84 -20.67 14.17
CA VAL A 51 -1.23 -19.48 13.40
C VAL A 51 -1.86 -19.85 12.06
N ASP A 52 -1.40 -20.92 11.41
CA ASP A 52 -1.92 -21.33 10.10
C ASP A 52 -3.35 -21.86 10.22
N LYS A 53 -3.63 -22.63 11.28
CA LYS A 53 -4.98 -23.10 11.60
C LYS A 53 -5.93 -21.94 11.92
N GLU A 54 -5.52 -21.00 12.78
CA GLU A 54 -6.32 -19.82 13.13
C GLU A 54 -6.67 -18.98 11.88
N LEU A 55 -5.70 -18.78 10.99
CA LEU A 55 -5.92 -18.07 9.73
C LEU A 55 -6.87 -18.83 8.80
N ALA A 56 -6.80 -20.16 8.76
CA ALA A 56 -7.71 -20.99 7.97
C ALA A 56 -9.16 -20.85 8.46
N ASP A 57 -9.37 -20.86 9.77
CA ASP A 57 -10.69 -20.71 10.39
C ASP A 57 -11.29 -19.32 10.15
N ILE A 58 -10.48 -18.26 10.27
CA ILE A 58 -10.90 -16.89 9.92
C ILE A 58 -11.31 -16.79 8.45
N ARG A 59 -10.49 -17.30 7.53
CA ARG A 59 -10.80 -17.29 6.08
C ARG A 59 -12.08 -18.04 5.77
N LYS A 60 -12.30 -19.18 6.42
CA LYS A 60 -13.52 -19.96 6.27
C LYS A 60 -14.73 -19.15 6.73
N GLY A 61 -14.65 -18.50 7.89
CA GLY A 61 -15.71 -17.64 8.42
C GLY A 61 -16.06 -16.48 7.48
N TRP A 62 -15.06 -15.83 6.89
CA TRP A 62 -15.30 -14.77 5.91
C TRP A 62 -15.93 -15.29 4.62
N ARG A 63 -15.47 -16.44 4.11
CA ARG A 63 -16.04 -17.07 2.92
C ARG A 63 -17.51 -17.43 3.11
N SER A 64 -17.88 -17.96 4.28
CA SER A 64 -19.27 -18.26 4.61
C SER A 64 -20.14 -16.99 4.61
N ARG A 65 -19.69 -15.91 5.26
CA ARG A 65 -20.42 -14.62 5.29
C ARG A 65 -20.56 -13.99 3.91
N LEU A 66 -19.55 -14.12 3.06
CA LEU A 66 -19.60 -13.63 1.68
C LEU A 66 -20.60 -14.41 0.83
N GLN A 67 -20.76 -15.71 1.07
CA GLN A 67 -21.74 -16.55 0.35
C GLN A 67 -23.18 -16.35 0.86
N GLU A 68 -23.38 -15.95 2.12
CA GLU A 68 -24.70 -15.63 2.69
C GLU A 68 -25.29 -14.30 2.16
N HIS A 69 -24.47 -13.45 1.54
CA HIS A 69 -24.87 -12.15 0.98
C HIS A 69 -24.86 -12.09 -0.56
N VAL A 70 -24.80 -13.25 -1.23
CA VAL A 70 -25.01 -13.43 -2.68
C VAL A 70 -26.34 -14.13 -2.91
#